data_AF-A0A533W1Y3-F1
#
_entry.id   AF-A0A533W1Y3-F1
#
_cell.length_a   1.000
_cell.length_b   1.000
_cell.length_c   1.000
_cell.angle_alpha   90.00
_cell.angle_beta   90.00
_cell.angle_gamma   90.00
#
_symmetry.space_group_name_H-M   'P 1'
#
loop_
_entity.id
_entity.type
_entity.pdbx_description
1 polymer ?
#
loop_
_entity_poly.entity_id
_entity_poly.type
_entity_poly.pdbx_seq_one_letter_code
_entity_poly.pdbx_strand_id
1 'polypeptide(L)'
;MLRSFATWWQGRLKEIAHLRYLSKISPGTLAYLSRGPPVGPLKHRPSVLILMELLELLIREPRGPTRLAQAANLNYQKCDEFIHLLSERGLVAGDVREGHEIYTATLKGKSLFMRWAEIFEELHLS
;
A
#
# COMPACT_ATOMS: atom_id res chain seq x y z
N MET A 1 0.71 -21.07 8.80
CA MET A 1 -0.45 -20.73 7.93
C MET A 1 -0.16 -19.46 7.11
N LEU A 2 0.88 -19.48 6.27
CA LEU A 2 1.34 -18.33 5.44
C LEU A 2 0.95 -18.46 3.96
N ARG A 3 0.24 -19.55 3.60
CA ARG A 3 -0.15 -19.90 2.22
C ARG A 3 -1.40 -19.19 1.71
N SER A 4 -1.91 -18.17 2.40
CA SER A 4 -3.20 -17.54 2.05
C SER A 4 -3.07 -16.17 1.40
N PHE A 5 -1.99 -15.42 1.69
CA PHE A 5 -1.82 -14.04 1.22
C PHE A 5 -1.24 -13.96 -0.20
N ALA A 6 -0.19 -14.74 -0.48
CA ALA A 6 0.43 -14.81 -1.80
C ALA A 6 -0.54 -15.33 -2.89
N THR A 7 -1.37 -16.30 -2.53
CA THR A 7 -2.34 -16.96 -3.42
C THR A 7 -3.56 -16.10 -3.67
N TRP A 8 -3.98 -15.30 -2.68
CA TRP A 8 -5.02 -14.27 -2.84
C TRP A 8 -4.51 -13.06 -3.66
N TRP A 9 -3.25 -12.67 -3.47
CA TRP A 9 -2.59 -11.59 -4.24
C TRP A 9 -2.41 -11.92 -5.73
N GLN A 10 -2.05 -13.17 -6.05
CA GLN A 10 -2.02 -13.68 -7.43
C GLN A 10 -3.42 -13.70 -8.09
N GLY A 11 -4.49 -13.90 -7.33
CA GLY A 11 -5.86 -13.77 -7.83
C GLY A 11 -6.23 -12.32 -8.17
N ARG A 12 -5.83 -11.37 -7.33
CA ARG A 12 -6.16 -9.93 -7.49
C ARG A 12 -5.43 -9.25 -8.64
N LEU A 13 -4.20 -9.67 -8.96
CA LEU A 13 -3.47 -9.16 -10.13
C LEU A 13 -4.13 -9.57 -11.46
N LYS A 14 -4.81 -10.72 -11.52
CA LYS A 14 -5.61 -11.14 -12.68
C LYS A 14 -6.89 -10.31 -12.84
N GLU A 15 -7.50 -9.86 -11.74
CA GLU A 15 -8.65 -8.94 -11.78
C GLU A 15 -8.28 -7.50 -12.16
N ILE A 16 -7.15 -6.99 -11.66
CA ILE A 16 -6.69 -5.62 -11.99
C ILE A 16 -6.31 -5.51 -13.48
N ALA A 17 -5.93 -6.63 -14.12
CA ALA A 17 -5.73 -6.71 -15.56
C ALA A 17 -7.00 -6.48 -16.40
N HIS A 18 -8.20 -6.61 -15.82
CA HIS A 18 -9.46 -6.29 -16.49
C HIS A 18 -9.82 -4.80 -16.48
N LEU A 19 -9.19 -4.00 -15.62
CA LEU A 19 -9.35 -2.56 -15.62
C LEU A 19 -8.31 -1.97 -16.57
N ARG A 20 -8.81 -1.26 -17.59
CA ARG A 20 -8.16 -0.56 -18.72
C ARG A 20 -6.89 0.30 -18.43
N TYR A 21 -6.27 0.19 -17.27
CA TYR A 21 -5.20 1.02 -16.75
C TYR A 21 -3.81 0.36 -16.73
N LEU A 22 -3.69 -0.93 -17.09
CA LEU A 22 -2.40 -1.66 -17.06
C LEU A 22 -1.58 -1.61 -18.36
N SER A 23 -2.03 -0.94 -19.43
CA SER A 23 -1.23 -0.83 -20.67
C SER A 23 0.04 0.03 -20.54
N LYS A 24 0.30 0.57 -19.34
CA LYS A 24 1.43 1.47 -19.05
C LYS A 24 2.36 0.97 -17.94
N ILE A 25 2.11 -0.20 -17.36
CA ILE A 25 2.96 -0.73 -16.30
C ILE A 25 4.09 -1.54 -16.93
N SER A 26 5.34 -1.15 -16.65
CA SER A 26 6.52 -1.80 -17.20
C SER A 26 6.68 -3.23 -16.67
N PRO A 27 7.32 -4.12 -17.46
CA PRO A 27 7.41 -5.55 -17.16
C PRO A 27 8.06 -5.89 -15.81
N GLY A 28 8.82 -5.00 -15.20
CA GLY A 28 9.42 -5.28 -13.91
C GLY A 28 8.69 -4.76 -12.69
N THR A 29 7.72 -3.85 -12.83
CA THR A 29 6.73 -3.54 -11.80
C THR A 29 5.89 -4.80 -11.65
N LEU A 30 5.57 -5.47 -12.76
CA LEU A 30 4.97 -6.81 -12.75
C LEU A 30 5.87 -7.86 -12.07
N ALA A 31 7.19 -7.84 -12.29
CA ALA A 31 8.13 -8.77 -11.64
C ALA A 31 8.32 -8.51 -10.13
N TYR A 32 8.25 -7.25 -9.70
CA TYR A 32 8.33 -6.87 -8.29
C TYR A 32 7.04 -7.17 -7.54
N LEU A 33 5.89 -6.80 -8.13
CA LEU A 33 4.56 -7.11 -7.58
C LEU A 33 4.30 -8.62 -7.43
N SER A 34 4.98 -9.45 -8.22
CA SER A 34 4.89 -10.92 -8.16
C SER A 34 5.83 -11.56 -7.17
N ARG A 35 6.92 -10.89 -6.74
CA ARG A 35 7.84 -11.39 -5.71
C ARG A 35 7.46 -10.98 -4.29
N GLY A 36 6.66 -9.91 -4.15
CA GLY A 36 6.25 -9.37 -2.85
C GLY A 36 7.41 -8.67 -2.13
N PRO A 37 7.13 -7.72 -1.21
CA PRO A 37 8.19 -7.10 -0.42
C PRO A 37 8.90 -8.16 0.43
N PRO A 38 10.21 -8.02 0.70
CA PRO A 38 10.94 -8.96 1.54
C PRO A 38 10.34 -8.98 2.95
N VAL A 39 9.64 -10.07 3.28
CA VAL A 39 9.00 -10.28 4.57
C VAL A 39 10.05 -10.79 5.56
N GLY A 40 10.92 -9.88 6.01
CA GLY A 40 11.80 -10.10 7.15
C GLY A 40 11.08 -9.84 8.49
N PRO A 41 11.58 -10.38 9.62
CA PRO A 41 10.99 -10.12 10.93
C PRO A 41 10.92 -8.61 11.24
N LEU A 42 9.86 -8.19 11.95
CA LEU A 42 9.45 -6.81 12.30
C LEU A 42 10.55 -5.84 12.78
N LYS A 43 11.73 -6.33 13.19
CA LYS A 43 12.76 -5.50 13.81
C LYS A 43 13.30 -4.39 12.89
N HIS A 44 13.32 -4.55 11.56
CA HIS A 44 13.94 -3.58 10.63
C HIS A 44 13.15 -3.34 9.34
N ARG A 45 11.84 -3.05 9.42
CA ARG A 45 11.12 -2.50 8.24
C ARG A 45 11.44 -1.00 8.11
N PRO A 46 12.07 -0.53 7.02
CA PRO A 46 12.30 0.90 6.80
C PRO A 46 10.98 1.67 6.79
N SER A 47 10.94 2.82 7.48
CA SER A 47 9.72 3.64 7.62
C SER A 47 9.10 4.02 6.27
N VAL A 48 9.94 4.28 5.26
CA VAL A 48 9.46 4.59 3.90
C VAL A 48 8.65 3.44 3.29
N LEU A 49 9.04 2.18 3.50
CA LEU A 49 8.29 1.03 2.98
C LEU A 49 6.95 0.87 3.70
N ILE A 50 6.91 1.14 5.00
CA ILE A 50 5.66 1.10 5.78
C ILE A 50 4.69 2.18 5.30
N LEU A 51 5.19 3.41 5.08
CA LEU A 51 4.39 4.51 4.55
C LEU A 51 3.82 4.21 3.17
N MET A 52 4.61 3.61 2.29
CA MET A 52 4.15 3.24 0.94
C MET A 52 3.17 2.06 0.96
N GLU A 53 3.35 1.09 1.84
CA GLU A 53 2.37 0.01 2.06
C GLU A 53 1.03 0.56 2.56
N LEU A 54 1.04 1.46 3.54
CA LEU A 54 -0.18 2.11 4.04
C LEU A 54 -0.89 2.89 2.94
N LEU A 55 -0.15 3.63 2.10
CA LEU A 55 -0.72 4.29 0.93
C LEU A 55 -1.31 3.29 -0.05
N GLU A 56 -0.62 2.21 -0.38
CA GLU A 56 -1.13 1.16 -1.28
C GLU A 56 -2.47 0.59 -0.76
N LEU A 57 -2.54 0.26 0.53
CA LEU A 57 -3.74 -0.26 1.17
C LEU A 57 -4.92 0.72 1.05
N LEU A 58 -4.67 2.01 1.24
CA LEU A 58 -5.68 3.08 1.14
C LEU A 58 -6.03 3.47 -0.31
N ILE A 59 -5.15 3.17 -1.27
CA ILE A 59 -5.44 3.32 -2.71
C ILE A 59 -6.40 2.22 -3.17
N ARG A 60 -6.26 1.00 -2.63
CA ARG A 60 -7.15 -0.12 -2.93
C ARG A 60 -8.56 0.12 -2.41
N GLU A 61 -8.66 0.51 -1.14
CA GLU A 61 -9.96 0.75 -0.49
C GLU A 61 -9.81 1.67 0.73
N PRO A 62 -10.81 2.53 1.00
CA PRO A 62 -10.86 3.28 2.26
C PRO A 62 -10.91 2.35 3.47
N ARG A 63 -10.20 2.70 4.55
CA ARG A 63 -10.10 1.86 5.75
C ARG A 63 -10.07 2.70 7.01
N GLY A 64 -10.72 2.21 8.05
CA GLY A 64 -10.56 2.73 9.40
C GLY A 64 -9.24 2.28 10.05
N PRO A 65 -8.82 2.96 11.13
CA PRO A 65 -7.49 2.81 11.73
C PRO A 65 -7.18 1.36 12.15
N THR A 66 -8.13 0.67 12.80
CA THR A 66 -7.93 -0.71 13.27
C THR A 66 -7.72 -1.69 12.12
N ARG A 67 -8.54 -1.60 11.06
CA ARG A 67 -8.43 -2.48 9.88
C ARG A 67 -7.17 -2.20 9.08
N LEU A 68 -6.71 -0.95 9.11
CA LEU A 68 -5.48 -0.54 8.44
C LEU A 68 -4.24 -1.06 9.17
N ALA A 69 -4.20 -0.92 10.50
CA ALA A 69 -3.11 -1.44 11.33
C ALA A 69 -2.98 -2.97 11.20
N GLN A 70 -4.10 -3.70 11.24
CA GLN A 70 -4.12 -5.15 11.04
C GLN A 70 -3.58 -5.55 9.67
N ALA A 71 -3.95 -4.82 8.61
CA ALA A 71 -3.53 -5.15 7.25
C ALA A 71 -2.06 -4.85 6.97
N ALA A 72 -1.51 -3.81 7.60
CA ALA A 72 -0.09 -3.47 7.51
C ALA A 72 0.79 -4.27 8.50
N ASN A 73 0.17 -5.16 9.30
CA ASN A 73 0.82 -5.88 10.40
C ASN A 73 1.58 -4.94 11.36
N LEU A 74 0.92 -3.83 11.74
CA LEU A 74 1.41 -2.83 12.67
C LEU A 74 0.59 -2.89 13.96
N ASN A 75 1.21 -2.49 15.07
CA ASN A 75 0.41 -2.09 16.23
C ASN A 75 -0.33 -0.77 15.93
N TYR A 76 -1.41 -0.53 16.67
CA TYR A 76 -2.29 0.62 16.43
C TYR A 76 -1.54 1.95 16.53
N GLN A 77 -0.78 2.17 17.60
CA GLN A 77 -0.05 3.41 17.85
C GLN A 77 0.92 3.74 16.70
N LYS A 78 1.66 2.74 16.20
CA LYS A 78 2.60 2.94 15.11
C LYS A 78 1.90 3.20 13.78
N CYS A 79 0.77 2.54 13.54
CA CYS A 79 -0.06 2.83 12.37
C CYS A 79 -0.57 4.27 12.41
N ASP A 80 -1.08 4.70 13.56
CA ASP A 80 -1.60 6.05 13.78
C ASP A 80 -0.52 7.13 13.54
N GLU A 81 0.68 6.96 14.09
CA GLU A 81 1.83 7.83 13.82
C GLU A 81 2.12 7.99 12.32
N PHE A 82 2.11 6.89 11.57
CA PHE A 82 2.38 6.93 10.13
C PHE A 82 1.22 7.54 9.33
N ILE A 83 -0.02 7.30 9.74
CA ILE A 83 -1.19 7.91 9.09
C ILE A 83 -1.25 9.40 9.35
N HIS A 84 -0.91 9.84 10.55
CA HIS A 84 -0.77 11.25 10.86
C HIS A 84 0.27 11.90 9.94
N LEU A 85 1.46 11.30 9.82
CA LEU A 85 2.52 11.78 8.92
C LEU A 85 2.12 11.83 7.44
N LEU A 86 1.28 10.90 6.97
CA LEU A 86 0.74 10.91 5.61
C LEU A 86 -0.35 11.99 5.43
N SER A 87 -1.14 12.22 6.48
CA SER A 87 -2.23 13.20 6.48
C SER A 87 -1.70 14.63 6.54
N GLU A 88 -0.71 14.91 7.39
CA GLU A 88 0.01 16.20 7.44
C GLU A 88 0.60 16.59 6.07
N ARG A 89 1.05 15.60 5.30
CA ARG A 89 1.58 15.80 3.94
C ARG A 89 0.49 15.88 2.87
N GLY A 90 -0.78 15.75 3.23
CA GLY A 90 -1.92 15.75 2.32
C GLY A 90 -1.96 14.52 1.39
N LEU A 91 -1.33 13.42 1.77
CA LEU A 91 -1.31 12.16 1.01
C LEU A 91 -2.49 11.25 1.37
N VAL A 92 -3.00 11.39 2.58
CA VAL A 92 -4.18 10.72 3.11
C VAL A 92 -5.15 11.77 3.63
N ALA A 93 -6.45 11.53 3.46
CA ALA A 93 -7.51 12.31 4.07
C ALA A 93 -8.29 11.41 5.04
N GLY A 94 -8.59 11.95 6.22
CA GLY A 94 -9.54 11.37 7.17
C GLY A 94 -10.94 11.91 6.94
N ASP A 95 -11.93 11.06 7.08
CA ASP A 95 -13.36 11.36 7.01
C ASP A 95 -14.09 10.57 8.10
N VAL A 96 -15.26 11.03 8.55
CA VAL A 96 -16.09 10.31 9.52
C VAL A 96 -17.34 9.83 8.81
N ARG A 97 -17.46 8.51 8.67
CA ARG A 97 -18.61 7.86 8.02
C ARG A 97 -19.30 6.96 9.01
N GLU A 98 -20.60 7.18 9.23
CA GLU A 98 -21.41 6.37 10.15
C GLU A 98 -20.83 6.30 11.58
N GLY A 99 -20.19 7.40 12.03
CA GLY A 99 -19.55 7.46 13.34
C GLY A 99 -18.17 6.78 13.42
N HIS A 100 -17.65 6.28 12.30
CA HIS A 100 -16.35 5.65 12.20
C HIS A 100 -15.36 6.51 11.41
N GLU A 101 -14.16 6.65 11.93
CA GLU A 101 -13.04 7.26 11.21
C GLU A 101 -12.61 6.36 10.05
N ILE A 102 -12.53 6.94 8.86
CA ILE A 102 -12.13 6.29 7.62
C ILE A 102 -11.05 7.13 6.93
N TYR A 103 -9.95 6.49 6.56
CA TYR A 103 -8.91 7.10 5.77
C TYR A 103 -9.03 6.73 4.30
N THR A 104 -8.69 7.67 3.43
CA THR A 104 -8.64 7.47 1.98
C THR A 104 -7.39 8.13 1.40
N ALA A 105 -6.75 7.51 0.41
CA ALA A 105 -5.63 8.12 -0.30
C ALA A 105 -6.11 9.30 -1.18
N THR A 106 -5.48 10.46 -1.04
CA THR A 106 -5.75 11.63 -1.89
C THR A 106 -5.19 11.41 -3.30
N LEU A 107 -5.51 12.31 -4.23
CA LEU A 107 -4.88 12.31 -5.56
C LEU A 107 -3.35 12.45 -5.45
N LYS A 108 -2.87 13.32 -4.53
CA LYS A 108 -1.45 13.50 -4.24
C LYS A 108 -0.81 12.21 -3.71
N GLY A 109 -1.49 11.50 -2.81
CA GLY A 109 -1.06 10.20 -2.29
C GLY A 109 -0.92 9.15 -3.38
N LYS A 110 -1.92 9.05 -4.26
CA LYS A 110 -1.91 8.17 -5.44
C LYS A 110 -0.73 8.48 -6.37
N SER A 111 -0.54 9.74 -6.74
CA SER A 111 0.57 10.15 -7.61
C SER A 111 1.94 9.91 -6.99
N LEU A 112 2.09 10.11 -5.67
CA LEU A 112 3.34 9.80 -4.99
C LEU A 112 3.63 8.29 -5.04
N PHE A 113 2.65 7.46 -4.72
CA PHE A 113 2.80 6.01 -4.72
C PHE A 113 3.19 5.48 -6.11
N MET A 114 2.55 5.97 -7.18
CA MET A 114 2.90 5.58 -8.55
C MET A 114 4.35 5.91 -8.90
N ARG A 115 4.81 7.14 -8.61
CA ARG A 115 6.22 7.52 -8.85
C ARG A 115 7.20 6.70 -8.02
N TRP A 116 6.85 6.40 -6.78
CA TRP A 116 7.67 5.54 -5.93
C TRP A 116 7.76 4.12 -6.51
N ALA A 117 6.65 3.56 -7.00
CA ALA A 117 6.62 2.24 -7.61
C ALA A 117 7.47 2.18 -8.90
N GLU A 118 7.42 3.22 -9.73
CA GLU A 118 8.27 3.37 -10.92
C GLU A 118 9.77 3.39 -10.56
N ILE A 119 10.18 4.27 -9.63
CA ILE A 119 11.58 4.35 -9.18
C ILE A 119 12.03 3.02 -8.56
N PHE A 120 11.17 2.41 -7.75
CA PHE A 120 11.49 1.16 -7.10
C PHE A 120 11.69 0.05 -8.14
N GLU A 121 10.85 -0.03 -9.16
CA GLU A 121 11.01 -0.94 -10.28
C GLU A 121 12.36 -0.73 -10.99
N GLU A 122 12.69 0.50 -11.38
CA GLU A 122 13.93 0.82 -12.09
C GLU A 122 15.17 0.34 -11.33
N LEU A 123 15.18 0.54 -10.01
CA LEU A 123 16.28 0.18 -9.12
C LEU A 123 16.37 -1.33 -8.80
N HIS A 124 15.32 -2.12 -9.04
CA HIS A 124 15.30 -3.56 -8.74
C HIS A 124 15.37 -4.46 -9.97
N LEU A 125 15.31 -3.88 -11.18
CA LEU A 125 15.51 -4.58 -12.46
C LEU A 125 16.90 -4.39 -13.07
N SER A 126 17.72 -3.52 -12.48
CA SER A 126 19.12 -3.30 -12.85
C SER A 126 20.07 -4.11 -11.97
#